data_AF-A0A7S1LW58-F1
#
_entry.id   AF-A0A7S1LW58-F1
#
_cell.length_a   1.000
_cell.length_b   1.000
_cell.length_c   1.000
_cell.angle_alpha   90.00
_cell.angle_beta   90.00
_cell.angle_gamma   90.00
#
_symmetry.space_group_name_H-M   'P 1'
#
loop_
_entity.id
_entity.type
_entity.pdbx_description
1 polymer ?
#
loop_
_entity_poly.entity_id
_entity_poly.type
_entity_poly.pdbx_seq_one_letter_code
_entity_poly.pdbx_strand_id
1 'polypeptide(L)'
;GYTDMGMKPFKHKYRLLDNYGNAVPEPNEDDLWKIEVYKNCLYCFFDVSSFVSLITVLAYLTFRFYVWSCYRKYRSLTMAMELQPNSTKAFTPAMLIHIFDSCNKYAAGYDVKVGKHPCRPSVKQVTHTCKRLPEGQRPPTAFTGFLQRYGGQSVPGVPCINGVCKYRNMVAEHDLKLIIGCGVVLLWTCCLFRPCINMMIEKKKREYASRRR
;
A
#
# COMPACT_ATOMS: atom_id res chain seq x y z
N GLY A 1 40.90 -26.75 -18.63
CA GLY A 1 39.51 -27.15 -18.40
C GLY A 1 39.40 -27.64 -16.97
N TYR A 2 38.38 -27.18 -16.23
CA TYR A 2 38.06 -27.71 -14.90
C TYR A 2 37.13 -28.91 -15.08
N THR A 3 37.61 -30.11 -14.78
CA THR A 3 36.78 -31.31 -14.66
C THR A 3 36.11 -31.29 -13.30
N ASP A 4 34.79 -31.25 -13.31
CA ASP A 4 33.95 -31.36 -12.12
C ASP A 4 34.13 -32.78 -11.55
N MET A 5 35.02 -32.93 -10.57
CA MET A 5 35.16 -34.20 -9.84
C MET A 5 33.91 -34.34 -8.98
N GLY A 6 32.94 -35.15 -9.46
CA GLY A 6 31.65 -35.33 -8.80
C GLY A 6 31.83 -35.57 -7.30
N MET A 7 31.02 -34.94 -6.45
CA MET A 7 31.25 -34.78 -4.99
C MET A 7 31.55 -36.06 -4.18
N LYS A 8 31.19 -37.26 -4.66
CA LYS A 8 31.24 -38.51 -3.90
C LYS A 8 32.61 -38.93 -3.34
N PRO A 9 33.73 -38.91 -4.09
CA PRO A 9 35.04 -39.30 -3.58
C PRO A 9 35.66 -38.24 -2.66
N PHE A 10 35.21 -36.98 -2.71
CA PHE A 10 35.72 -35.91 -1.86
C PHE A 10 35.21 -36.01 -0.42
N LYS A 11 33.96 -36.46 -0.23
CA LYS A 11 33.32 -36.64 1.10
C LYS A 11 34.07 -37.62 2.00
N HIS A 12 34.72 -38.64 1.45
CA HIS A 12 35.49 -39.61 2.24
C HIS A 12 36.83 -39.06 2.75
N LYS A 13 37.37 -37.99 2.13
CA LYS A 13 38.71 -37.48 2.43
C LYS A 13 38.73 -36.37 3.48
N TYR A 14 37.62 -35.65 3.65
CA TYR A 14 37.54 -34.51 4.57
C TYR A 14 36.43 -34.72 5.59
N ARG A 15 36.79 -34.71 6.89
CA ARG A 15 35.80 -34.73 7.97
C ARG A 15 35.23 -33.34 8.16
N LEU A 16 33.91 -33.24 8.25
CA LEU A 16 33.22 -32.02 8.65
C LEU A 16 33.58 -31.74 10.11
N LEU A 17 34.15 -30.56 10.37
CA LEU A 17 34.42 -30.07 11.71
C LEU A 17 33.33 -29.06 12.10
N ASP A 18 32.89 -29.09 13.36
CA ASP A 18 32.02 -28.04 13.91
C ASP A 18 32.81 -26.73 14.13
N ASN A 19 32.12 -25.69 14.60
CA ASN A 19 32.73 -24.39 14.94
C ASN A 19 33.82 -24.49 16.05
N TYR A 20 33.95 -25.64 16.71
CA TYR A 20 34.94 -25.91 17.76
C TYR A 20 36.05 -26.86 17.30
N GLY A 21 36.05 -27.27 16.03
CA GLY A 21 37.05 -28.18 15.48
C GLY A 21 36.79 -29.67 15.78
N ASN A 22 35.63 -30.05 16.31
CA ASN A 22 35.28 -31.45 16.56
C ASN A 22 34.73 -32.09 15.29
N ALA A 23 35.11 -33.34 15.02
CA ALA A 23 34.57 -34.09 13.90
C ALA A 23 33.06 -34.40 14.12
N VAL A 24 32.22 -33.99 13.18
CA VAL A 24 30.77 -34.23 13.19
C VAL A 24 30.43 -35.31 12.16
N PRO A 25 29.66 -36.36 12.53
CA PRO A 25 29.20 -37.35 11.56
C PRO A 25 28.30 -36.69 10.50
N GLU A 26 28.59 -36.94 9.21
CA GLU A 26 27.88 -36.31 8.09
C GLU A 26 26.37 -36.65 8.14
N PRO A 27 25.47 -35.67 8.03
CA PRO A 27 24.03 -35.90 7.92
C PRO A 27 23.69 -36.85 6.75
N ASN A 28 22.93 -37.93 7.00
CA ASN A 28 22.21 -38.67 5.97
C ASN A 28 21.49 -37.69 5.03
N GLU A 29 21.64 -37.92 3.72
CA GLU A 29 21.19 -37.02 2.67
C GLU A 29 19.66 -36.85 2.69
N ASP A 30 18.92 -37.90 3.07
CA ASP A 30 17.45 -37.86 3.22
C ASP A 30 16.97 -36.83 4.27
N ASP A 31 17.73 -36.63 5.35
CA ASP A 31 17.38 -35.68 6.40
C ASP A 31 17.66 -34.25 5.94
N LEU A 32 18.75 -34.04 5.19
CA LEU A 32 19.08 -32.75 4.59
C LEU A 32 18.02 -32.31 3.59
N TRP A 33 17.59 -33.24 2.71
CA TRP A 33 16.52 -32.98 1.75
C TRP A 33 15.23 -32.54 2.43
N LYS A 34 14.82 -33.22 3.50
CA LYS A 34 13.61 -32.82 4.27
C LYS A 34 13.75 -31.41 4.82
N ILE A 35 14.89 -31.07 5.42
CA ILE A 35 15.14 -29.73 5.97
C ILE A 35 15.09 -28.67 4.87
N GLU A 36 15.64 -28.97 3.70
CA GLU A 36 15.58 -28.08 2.54
C GLU A 36 14.15 -27.88 2.05
N VAL A 37 13.36 -28.95 1.91
CA VAL A 37 11.93 -28.87 1.56
C VAL A 37 11.16 -28.01 2.57
N TYR A 38 11.40 -28.18 3.87
CA TYR A 38 10.78 -27.32 4.90
C TYR A 38 11.17 -25.85 4.71
N LYS A 39 12.45 -25.55 4.53
CA LYS A 39 12.91 -24.17 4.29
C LYS A 39 12.27 -23.57 3.04
N ASN A 40 12.22 -24.31 1.94
CA ASN A 40 11.63 -23.85 0.69
C ASN A 40 10.13 -23.60 0.82
N CYS A 41 9.40 -24.49 1.51
CA CYS A 41 7.98 -24.29 1.82
C CYS A 41 7.76 -23.02 2.65
N LEU A 42 8.65 -22.74 3.60
CA LEU A 42 8.57 -21.57 4.47
C LEU A 42 8.91 -20.27 3.75
N TYR A 43 9.95 -20.26 2.91
CA TYR A 43 10.26 -19.11 2.06
C TYR A 43 9.09 -18.82 1.12
N CYS A 44 8.52 -19.86 0.50
CA CYS A 44 7.32 -19.71 -0.33
C CYS A 44 6.15 -19.08 0.46
N PHE A 45 5.86 -19.55 1.67
CA PHE A 45 4.81 -18.97 2.51
C PHE A 45 5.10 -17.50 2.87
N PHE A 46 6.34 -17.18 3.25
CA PHE A 46 6.74 -15.82 3.58
C PHE A 46 6.63 -14.89 2.36
N ASP A 47 7.08 -15.33 1.20
CA ASP A 47 7.04 -14.56 -0.04
C ASP A 47 5.60 -14.31 -0.47
N VAL A 48 4.74 -15.33 -0.43
CA VAL A 48 3.30 -15.21 -0.73
C VAL A 48 2.62 -14.25 0.26
N SER A 49 2.86 -14.41 1.56
CA SER A 49 2.29 -13.53 2.58
C SER A 49 2.74 -12.07 2.42
N SER A 50 4.02 -11.86 2.14
CA SER A 50 4.59 -10.54 1.90
C SER A 50 4.03 -9.90 0.63
N PHE A 51 3.91 -10.69 -0.45
CA PHE A 51 3.31 -10.25 -1.70
C PHE A 51 1.84 -9.85 -1.52
N VAL A 52 1.03 -10.68 -0.87
CA VAL A 52 -0.39 -10.38 -0.59
C VAL A 52 -0.53 -9.12 0.26
N SER A 53 0.32 -8.98 1.28
CA SER A 53 0.34 -7.77 2.13
C SER A 53 0.68 -6.53 1.31
N LEU A 54 1.71 -6.60 0.45
CA LEU A 54 2.11 -5.51 -0.43
C LEU A 54 0.98 -5.11 -1.39
N ILE A 55 0.37 -6.08 -2.08
CA ILE A 55 -0.75 -5.83 -3.00
C ILE A 55 -1.92 -5.19 -2.26
N THR A 56 -2.24 -5.65 -1.05
CA THR A 56 -3.31 -5.09 -0.22
C THR A 56 -3.03 -3.62 0.14
N VAL A 57 -1.80 -3.30 0.55
CA VAL A 57 -1.38 -1.92 0.84
C VAL A 57 -1.44 -1.05 -0.41
N LEU A 58 -0.91 -1.51 -1.54
CA LEU A 58 -0.94 -0.76 -2.81
C LEU A 58 -2.37 -0.51 -3.30
N ALA A 59 -3.24 -1.50 -3.22
CA ALA A 59 -4.66 -1.37 -3.57
C ALA A 59 -5.35 -0.34 -2.67
N TYR A 60 -5.11 -0.41 -1.35
CA TYR A 60 -5.65 0.56 -0.40
C TYR A 60 -5.16 1.98 -0.66
N LEU A 61 -3.85 2.17 -0.86
CA LEU A 61 -3.26 3.48 -1.17
C LEU A 61 -3.85 4.04 -2.46
N THR A 62 -3.96 3.21 -3.51
CA THR A 62 -4.55 3.61 -4.80
C THR A 62 -5.99 4.07 -4.61
N PHE A 63 -6.80 3.30 -3.86
CA PHE A 63 -8.18 3.67 -3.54
C PHE A 63 -8.24 4.97 -2.72
N ARG A 64 -7.37 5.13 -1.72
CA ARG A 64 -7.30 6.34 -0.90
C ARG A 64 -6.93 7.57 -1.72
N PHE A 65 -5.92 7.46 -2.58
CA PHE A 65 -5.52 8.53 -3.50
C PHE A 65 -6.65 8.88 -4.47
N TYR A 66 -7.37 7.88 -4.99
CA TYR A 66 -8.54 8.09 -5.84
C TYR A 66 -9.65 8.86 -5.12
N VAL A 67 -10.08 8.42 -3.93
CA VAL A 67 -11.12 9.10 -3.12
C VAL A 67 -10.69 10.53 -2.79
N TRP A 68 -9.43 10.74 -2.39
CA TRP A 68 -8.90 12.07 -2.09
C TRP A 68 -8.90 12.99 -3.31
N SER A 69 -8.46 12.48 -4.46
CA SER A 69 -8.40 13.20 -5.73
C SER A 69 -9.80 13.65 -6.18
N CYS A 70 -10.77 12.71 -6.16
CA CYS A 70 -12.17 13.01 -6.45
C CYS A 70 -12.76 14.03 -5.48
N TYR A 71 -12.57 13.85 -4.18
CA TYR A 71 -13.09 14.77 -3.18
C TYR A 71 -12.57 16.19 -3.37
N ARG A 72 -11.29 16.36 -3.73
CA ARG A 72 -10.73 17.69 -4.03
C ARG A 72 -11.42 18.35 -5.20
N LYS A 73 -11.73 17.61 -6.27
CA LYS A 73 -12.46 18.14 -7.42
C LYS A 73 -13.89 18.55 -7.07
N TYR A 74 -14.61 17.73 -6.31
CA TYR A 74 -15.94 18.08 -5.80
C TYR A 74 -15.88 19.30 -4.86
N ARG A 75 -14.84 19.44 -4.05
CA ARG A 75 -14.62 20.62 -3.20
C ARG A 75 -14.44 21.88 -4.05
N SER A 76 -13.59 21.84 -5.09
CA SER A 76 -13.44 22.97 -6.02
C SER A 76 -14.74 23.32 -6.74
N LEU A 77 -15.52 22.31 -7.16
CA LEU A 77 -16.83 22.52 -7.76
C LEU A 77 -17.82 23.18 -6.79
N THR A 78 -17.83 22.73 -5.53
CA THR A 78 -18.67 23.32 -4.48
C THR A 78 -18.30 24.78 -4.24
N MET A 79 -17.00 25.12 -4.21
CA MET A 79 -16.55 26.52 -4.12
C MET A 79 -17.08 27.35 -5.29
N ALA A 80 -17.03 26.82 -6.51
CA ALA A 80 -17.48 27.52 -7.70
C ALA A 80 -19.00 27.76 -7.69
N MET A 81 -19.78 26.75 -7.29
CA MET A 81 -21.25 26.86 -7.16
C MET A 81 -21.67 27.89 -6.11
N GLU A 82 -21.00 27.90 -4.95
CA GLU A 82 -21.30 28.85 -3.87
C GLU A 82 -20.86 30.29 -4.21
N LEU A 83 -19.80 30.47 -5.02
CA LEU A 83 -19.37 31.78 -5.50
C LEU A 83 -20.23 32.32 -6.65
N GLN A 84 -20.83 31.46 -7.46
CA GLN A 84 -21.61 31.83 -8.64
C GLN A 84 -22.94 31.05 -8.67
N PRO A 85 -23.89 31.35 -7.74
CA PRO A 85 -25.12 30.58 -7.60
C PRO A 85 -26.03 30.63 -8.84
N ASN A 86 -25.92 31.71 -9.64
CA ASN A 86 -26.74 31.91 -10.84
C ASN A 86 -26.04 31.45 -12.14
N SER A 87 -24.92 30.73 -12.05
CA SER A 87 -24.25 30.21 -13.25
C SER A 87 -25.05 29.06 -13.85
N THR A 88 -25.60 29.27 -15.05
CA THR A 88 -26.22 28.22 -15.86
C THR A 88 -25.21 27.42 -16.68
N LYS A 89 -23.96 27.90 -16.77
CA LYS A 89 -22.90 27.26 -17.56
C LYS A 89 -22.13 26.24 -16.73
N ALA A 90 -21.82 25.11 -17.35
CA ALA A 90 -20.93 24.10 -16.76
C ALA A 90 -19.53 24.68 -16.53
N PHE A 91 -18.96 24.40 -15.36
CA PHE A 91 -17.64 24.87 -14.98
C PHE A 91 -16.56 24.06 -15.69
N THR A 92 -15.65 24.77 -16.38
CA THR A 92 -14.50 24.14 -17.04
C THR A 92 -13.42 23.77 -16.01
N PRO A 93 -12.60 22.73 -16.28
CA PRO A 93 -11.51 22.35 -15.37
C PRO A 93 -10.53 23.50 -15.08
N ALA A 94 -10.22 24.33 -16.08
CA ALA A 94 -9.33 25.49 -15.92
C ALA A 94 -9.93 26.54 -14.96
N MET A 95 -11.23 26.82 -15.08
CA MET A 95 -11.94 27.74 -14.19
C MET A 95 -11.94 27.22 -12.74
N LEU A 96 -12.16 25.92 -12.54
CA LEU A 96 -12.12 25.31 -11.21
C LEU A 96 -10.73 25.39 -10.55
N ILE A 97 -9.66 25.26 -11.33
CA ILE A 97 -8.28 25.45 -10.85
C ILE A 97 -8.08 26.91 -10.41
N HIS A 98 -8.45 27.86 -11.26
CA HIS A 98 -8.31 29.29 -10.96
C HIS A 98 -9.10 29.70 -9.70
N ILE A 99 -10.35 29.25 -9.56
CA ILE A 99 -11.18 29.49 -8.37
C ILE A 99 -10.53 28.88 -7.13
N PHE A 100 -10.05 27.63 -7.22
CA PHE A 100 -9.42 26.95 -6.09
C PHE A 100 -8.16 27.67 -5.62
N ASP A 101 -7.30 28.09 -6.54
CA ASP A 101 -6.06 28.81 -6.22
C ASP A 101 -6.35 30.20 -5.64
N SER A 102 -7.32 30.92 -6.20
CA SER A 102 -7.78 32.21 -5.66
C SER A 102 -8.33 32.06 -4.25
N CYS A 103 -9.16 31.04 -4.01
CA CYS A 103 -9.71 30.73 -2.70
C CYS A 103 -8.65 30.30 -1.69
N ASN A 104 -7.61 29.57 -2.09
CA ASN A 104 -6.51 29.21 -1.19
C ASN A 104 -5.68 30.43 -0.82
N LYS A 105 -5.39 31.34 -1.77
CA LYS A 105 -4.70 32.60 -1.48
C LYS A 105 -5.50 33.45 -0.50
N TYR A 106 -6.82 33.54 -0.69
CA TYR A 106 -7.71 34.22 0.24
C TYR A 106 -7.70 33.54 1.63
N ALA A 107 -7.92 32.24 1.70
CA ALA A 107 -7.96 31.51 2.97
C ALA A 107 -6.63 31.48 3.72
N ALA A 108 -5.50 31.69 3.05
CA ALA A 108 -4.19 31.79 3.70
C ALA A 108 -3.99 33.12 4.45
N GLY A 109 -4.67 34.20 4.02
CA GLY A 109 -4.56 35.53 4.63
C GLY A 109 -5.60 35.80 5.73
N TYR A 110 -6.68 35.03 5.80
CA TYR A 110 -7.81 35.29 6.69
C TYR A 110 -8.19 34.04 7.51
N ASP A 111 -8.61 34.21 8.77
CA ASP A 111 -9.17 33.12 9.60
C ASP A 111 -10.61 32.76 9.16
N VAL A 112 -10.73 32.23 7.95
CA VAL A 112 -12.01 31.84 7.36
C VAL A 112 -12.51 30.57 8.05
N LYS A 113 -13.59 30.65 8.82
CA LYS A 113 -14.20 29.46 9.47
C LYS A 113 -14.81 28.50 8.44
N VAL A 114 -14.64 27.19 8.66
CA VAL A 114 -15.18 26.13 7.78
C VAL A 114 -16.70 26.25 7.69
N GLY A 115 -17.24 26.19 6.48
CA GLY A 115 -18.67 26.23 6.19
C GLY A 115 -19.31 27.62 6.21
N LYS A 116 -18.59 28.66 6.66
CA LYS A 116 -19.11 30.04 6.68
C LYS A 116 -18.83 30.84 5.42
N HIS A 117 -17.89 30.39 4.60
CA HIS A 117 -17.45 31.11 3.40
C HIS A 117 -17.31 30.15 2.20
N PRO A 118 -17.67 30.58 0.98
CA PRO A 118 -17.58 29.74 -0.23
C PRO A 118 -16.21 29.11 -0.46
N CYS A 119 -15.13 29.83 -0.17
CA CYS A 119 -13.75 29.31 -0.30
C CYS A 119 -13.35 28.23 0.72
N ARG A 120 -14.14 28.01 1.78
CA ARG A 120 -13.88 26.96 2.78
C ARG A 120 -15.16 26.18 3.07
N PRO A 121 -15.70 25.43 2.09
CA PRO A 121 -16.97 24.74 2.25
C PRO A 121 -16.85 23.63 3.29
N SER A 122 -17.94 23.38 4.00
CA SER A 122 -18.06 22.28 4.95
C SER A 122 -18.10 20.93 4.24
N VAL A 123 -17.79 19.85 4.96
CA VAL A 123 -17.88 18.48 4.43
C VAL A 123 -19.31 18.15 3.97
N LYS A 124 -20.33 18.69 4.66
CA LYS A 124 -21.74 18.51 4.29
C LYS A 124 -22.07 19.17 2.96
N GLN A 125 -21.61 20.40 2.73
CA GLN A 125 -21.78 21.09 1.44
C GLN A 125 -21.11 20.32 0.30
N VAL A 126 -19.85 19.89 0.48
CA VAL A 126 -19.16 19.10 -0.56
C VAL A 126 -19.86 17.77 -0.83
N THR A 127 -20.35 17.11 0.21
CA THR A 127 -21.11 15.86 0.07
C THR A 127 -22.45 16.08 -0.62
N HIS A 128 -23.11 17.23 -0.41
CA HIS A 128 -24.34 17.59 -1.10
C HIS A 128 -24.10 17.74 -2.60
N THR A 129 -23.10 18.54 -2.99
CA THR A 129 -22.68 18.69 -4.40
C THR A 129 -22.30 17.36 -5.03
N CYS A 130 -21.65 16.48 -4.26
CA CYS A 130 -21.23 15.15 -4.71
C CYS A 130 -22.40 14.18 -4.96
N LYS A 131 -23.55 14.43 -4.32
CA LYS A 131 -24.79 13.65 -4.53
C LYS A 131 -25.66 14.24 -5.64
N ARG A 132 -25.64 15.57 -5.80
CA ARG A 132 -26.46 16.31 -6.76
C ARG A 132 -25.57 17.29 -7.51
N LEU A 133 -25.08 16.84 -8.67
CA LEU A 133 -24.38 17.70 -9.61
C LEU A 133 -25.37 18.69 -10.24
N PRO A 134 -24.96 19.93 -10.54
CA PRO A 134 -25.80 20.86 -11.28
C PRO A 134 -26.11 20.32 -12.69
N GLU A 135 -27.25 20.70 -13.24
CA GLU A 135 -27.70 20.26 -14.56
C GLU A 135 -26.64 20.61 -15.63
N GLY A 136 -26.34 19.64 -16.51
CA GLY A 136 -25.32 19.79 -17.56
C GLY A 136 -23.86 19.68 -17.08
N GLN A 137 -23.58 19.61 -15.78
CA GLN A 137 -22.23 19.42 -15.27
C GLN A 137 -21.81 17.95 -15.35
N ARG A 138 -20.73 17.68 -16.09
CA ARG A 138 -20.14 16.34 -16.17
C ARG A 138 -19.49 15.95 -14.83
N PRO A 139 -19.53 14.66 -14.44
CA PRO A 139 -18.79 14.17 -13.28
C PRO A 139 -17.31 14.54 -13.37
N PRO A 140 -16.70 15.01 -12.27
CA PRO A 140 -15.28 15.32 -12.27
C PRO A 140 -14.45 14.06 -12.50
N THR A 141 -13.26 14.24 -13.06
CA THR A 141 -12.28 13.17 -13.25
C THR A 141 -11.13 13.32 -12.25
N ALA A 142 -10.72 12.19 -11.68
CA ALA A 142 -9.56 12.08 -10.81
C ALA A 142 -8.24 12.28 -11.59
N PHE A 143 -7.19 12.67 -10.87
CA PHE A 143 -5.79 12.75 -11.34
C PHE A 143 -5.46 13.79 -12.42
N THR A 144 -6.44 14.45 -13.03
CA THR A 144 -6.21 15.46 -14.07
C THR A 144 -5.28 16.59 -13.63
N GLY A 145 -5.45 17.10 -12.41
CA GLY A 145 -4.59 18.18 -11.90
C GLY A 145 -3.16 17.74 -11.59
N PHE A 146 -2.95 16.45 -11.28
CA PHE A 146 -1.62 15.90 -11.03
C PHE A 146 -0.87 15.68 -12.35
N LEU A 147 -1.52 15.02 -13.32
CA LEU A 147 -0.95 14.76 -14.64
C LEU A 147 -0.66 16.05 -15.41
N GLN A 148 -1.55 17.04 -15.34
CA GLN A 148 -1.31 18.33 -15.98
C GLN A 148 -0.11 19.06 -15.37
N ARG A 149 0.05 19.01 -14.04
CA ARG A 149 1.13 19.74 -13.34
C ARG A 149 2.51 19.12 -13.54
N TYR A 150 2.60 17.80 -13.58
CA TYR A 150 3.90 17.09 -13.70
C TYR A 150 4.21 16.62 -15.11
N GLY A 151 3.19 16.29 -15.90
CA GLY A 151 3.34 15.77 -17.26
C GLY A 151 3.08 16.80 -18.37
N GLY A 152 2.59 18.00 -18.04
CA GLY A 152 2.27 19.05 -19.03
C GLY A 152 1.15 18.71 -20.03
N GLN A 153 0.65 17.47 -19.99
CA GLN A 153 -0.35 16.96 -20.92
C GLN A 153 -1.73 16.86 -20.26
N SER A 154 -2.75 17.24 -21.02
CA SER A 154 -4.16 17.11 -20.63
C SER A 154 -4.66 15.71 -20.96
N VAL A 155 -4.34 14.75 -20.08
CA VAL A 155 -4.80 13.36 -20.22
C VAL A 155 -6.21 13.23 -19.60
N PRO A 156 -7.16 12.54 -20.26
CA PRO A 156 -8.46 12.23 -19.66
C PRO A 156 -8.27 11.42 -18.38
N GLY A 157 -8.71 11.97 -17.24
CA GLY A 157 -8.63 11.31 -15.95
C GLY A 157 -9.71 10.24 -15.74
N VAL A 158 -9.58 9.45 -14.67
CA VAL A 158 -10.57 8.43 -14.28
C VAL A 158 -11.85 9.11 -13.76
N PRO A 159 -13.05 8.83 -14.28
CA PRO A 159 -14.28 9.46 -13.83
C PRO A 159 -14.58 9.10 -12.37
N CYS A 160 -14.98 10.09 -11.57
CA CYS A 160 -15.33 9.89 -10.18
C CYS A 160 -16.71 9.22 -10.04
N ILE A 161 -16.77 8.17 -9.23
CA ILE A 161 -18.02 7.45 -8.92
C ILE A 161 -18.96 8.34 -8.09
N ASN A 162 -20.27 8.25 -8.36
CA ASN A 162 -21.29 8.96 -7.60
C ASN A 162 -21.26 8.56 -6.11
N GLY A 163 -21.28 9.55 -5.22
CA GLY A 163 -21.24 9.30 -3.78
C GLY A 163 -19.86 8.97 -3.20
N VAL A 164 -18.78 9.07 -4.00
CA VAL A 164 -17.39 8.84 -3.54
C VAL A 164 -17.03 9.63 -2.28
N CYS A 165 -17.63 10.80 -2.09
CA CYS A 165 -17.39 11.67 -0.94
C CYS A 165 -17.80 11.07 0.41
N LYS A 166 -18.71 10.09 0.43
CA LYS A 166 -19.07 9.35 1.67
C LYS A 166 -17.89 8.53 2.20
N TYR A 167 -17.07 7.99 1.29
CA TYR A 167 -15.93 7.15 1.66
C TYR A 167 -14.75 7.94 2.22
N ARG A 168 -14.69 9.27 2.05
CA ARG A 168 -13.55 10.06 2.53
C ARG A 168 -13.29 9.88 4.03
N ASN A 169 -14.34 10.03 4.84
CA ASN A 169 -14.21 9.91 6.29
C ASN A 169 -13.98 8.46 6.70
N MET A 170 -14.70 7.52 6.06
CA MET A 170 -14.52 6.08 6.30
C MET A 170 -13.07 5.64 6.06
N VAL A 171 -12.47 6.03 4.94
CA VAL A 171 -11.07 5.70 4.63
C VAL A 171 -10.12 6.37 5.63
N ALA A 172 -10.36 7.63 6.00
CA ALA A 172 -9.50 8.31 6.98
C ALA A 172 -9.53 7.64 8.37
N GLU A 173 -10.66 7.10 8.80
CA GLU A 173 -10.78 6.34 10.06
C GLU A 173 -10.06 4.99 10.01
N HIS A 174 -9.93 4.41 8.81
CA HIS A 174 -9.24 3.13 8.60
C HIS A 174 -7.73 3.27 8.38
N ASP A 175 -7.19 4.45 8.08
CA ASP A 175 -5.75 4.67 7.89
C ASP A 175 -4.93 4.14 9.08
N LEU A 176 -5.31 4.53 10.30
CA LEU A 176 -4.59 4.11 11.50
C LEU A 176 -4.71 2.60 11.72
N LYS A 177 -5.90 2.03 11.51
CA LYS A 177 -6.14 0.60 11.66
C LYS A 177 -5.33 -0.22 10.65
N LEU A 178 -5.19 0.27 9.42
CA LEU A 178 -4.41 -0.39 8.38
C LEU A 178 -2.91 -0.30 8.66
N ILE A 179 -2.41 0.85 9.13
CA ILE A 179 -1.00 1.00 9.54
C ILE A 179 -0.67 0.05 10.70
N ILE A 180 -1.52 0.02 11.74
CA ILE A 180 -1.36 -0.88 12.87
C ILE A 180 -1.43 -2.34 12.40
N GLY A 181 -2.42 -2.69 11.57
CA GLY A 181 -2.57 -4.04 11.01
C GLY A 181 -1.36 -4.50 10.23
N CYS A 182 -0.83 -3.66 9.33
CA CYS A 182 0.40 -3.96 8.59
C CYS A 182 1.61 -4.11 9.53
N GLY A 183 1.72 -3.24 10.54
CA GLY A 183 2.76 -3.33 11.55
C GLY A 183 2.70 -4.64 12.35
N VAL A 184 1.51 -5.07 12.76
CA VAL A 184 1.30 -6.35 13.47
C VAL A 184 1.65 -7.54 12.58
N VAL A 185 1.25 -7.54 11.31
CA VAL A 185 1.58 -8.62 10.37
C VAL A 185 3.08 -8.71 10.14
N LEU A 186 3.77 -7.57 9.96
CA LEU A 186 5.23 -7.51 9.82
C LEU A 186 5.94 -7.96 11.11
N LEU A 187 5.47 -7.52 12.29
CA LEU A 187 6.02 -7.93 13.57
C LEU A 187 5.84 -9.43 13.79
N TRP A 188 4.66 -9.97 13.50
CA TRP A 188 4.37 -11.39 13.64
C TRP A 188 5.22 -12.23 12.69
N THR A 189 5.31 -11.85 11.42
CA THR A 189 6.15 -12.57 10.43
C THR A 189 7.64 -12.49 10.76
N CYS A 190 8.17 -11.31 11.10
CA CYS A 190 9.60 -11.12 11.36
C CYS A 190 10.05 -11.63 12.74
N CYS A 191 9.28 -11.38 13.79
CA CYS A 191 9.74 -11.57 15.19
C CYS A 191 9.17 -12.83 15.86
N LEU A 192 8.03 -13.35 15.40
CA LEU A 192 7.42 -14.54 16.03
C LEU A 192 7.56 -15.76 15.13
N PHE A 193 7.10 -15.64 13.89
CA PHE A 193 7.07 -16.75 12.95
C PHE A 193 8.48 -17.22 12.59
N ARG A 194 9.37 -16.30 12.19
CA ARG A 194 10.75 -16.64 11.78
C ARG A 194 11.57 -17.30 12.90
N PRO A 195 11.59 -16.79 14.16
CA PRO A 195 12.32 -17.46 15.24
C PRO A 195 11.72 -18.81 15.64
N CYS A 196 10.38 -18.94 15.72
CA CYS A 196 9.73 -20.22 16.03
C CYS A 196 10.10 -21.30 15.02
N ILE A 197 10.13 -20.94 13.73
CA ILE A 197 10.57 -21.82 12.66
C ILE A 197 12.04 -22.19 12.80
N ASN A 198 12.91 -21.20 13.02
CA ASN A 198 14.34 -21.47 13.20
C ASN A 198 14.56 -22.41 14.38
N MET A 199 13.83 -22.23 15.48
CA MET A 199 13.84 -23.14 16.62
C MET A 199 13.36 -24.55 16.25
N MET A 200 12.28 -24.68 15.45
CA MET A 200 11.81 -26.00 14.97
C MET A 200 12.85 -26.70 14.10
N ILE A 201 13.49 -25.97 13.19
CA ILE A 201 14.56 -26.50 12.33
C ILE A 201 15.74 -26.94 13.19
N GLU A 202 16.17 -26.13 14.15
CA GLU A 202 17.26 -26.48 15.07
C GLU A 202 16.90 -27.69 15.96
N LYS A 203 15.66 -27.78 16.46
CA LYS A 203 15.18 -28.95 17.20
C LYS A 203 15.25 -30.22 16.34
N LYS A 204 14.80 -30.14 15.08
CA LYS A 204 14.87 -31.28 14.15
C LYS A 204 16.31 -31.69 13.84
N LYS A 205 17.22 -30.73 13.64
CA LYS A 205 18.65 -31.00 13.49
C LYS A 205 19.23 -31.75 14.70
N ARG A 206 18.86 -31.34 15.93
CA ARG A 206 19.28 -32.01 17.16
C ARG A 206 18.71 -33.43 17.29
N GLU A 207 17.44 -33.64 16.96
CA GLU A 207 16.80 -34.98 16.95
C GLU A 207 17.51 -35.94 15.98
N TYR A 208 17.88 -35.47 14.79
CA TYR A 208 18.62 -36.29 13.83
C TYR A 208 20.06 -36.59 14.29
N ALA A 209 20.71 -35.64 14.98
CA ALA A 209 22.02 -35.85 15.57
C ALA A 209 21.99 -36.86 16.73
N SER A 210 20.93 -36.87 17.55
CA SER A 210 20.81 -37.77 18.69
C SER A 210 20.53 -39.22 18.30
N ARG A 211 19.79 -39.47 17.21
CA ARG A 211 19.51 -40.84 16.71
C ARG A 211 20.74 -41.60 16.20
N ARG A 212 21.89 -40.93 16.10
CA ARG A 212 23.14 -41.47 15.54
C ARG A 212 24.20 -41.74 16.59
N ARG A 213 23.94 -41.36 17.84
CA ARG A 213 24.72 -41.79 18.99
C ARG A 213 24.15 -43.10 19.49
#